data_AF-A0A931YKT0-F1
#
_entry.id   AF-A0A931YKT0-F1
#
_cell.length_a   1.000
_cell.length_b   1.000
_cell.length_c   1.000
_cell.angle_alpha   90.00
_cell.angle_beta   90.00
_cell.angle_gamma   90.00
#
_symmetry.space_group_name_H-M   'P 1'
#
loop_
_entity.id
_entity.type
_entity.pdbx_description
1 polymer ?
#
loop_
_entity_poly.entity_id
_entity_poly.type
_entity_poly.pdbx_seq_one_letter_code
_entity_poly.pdbx_strand_id
1 'polypeptide(L)'
;MKREIEEDLGINISDCSLFTHYEFYGSVKDVFMLAVQKDFGQRIVVGEGQYGKFFSEAEVVSETNIYHEDRVIPANFFGKMKYDKPHL
;
A
#
# COMPACT_ATOMS: atom_id res chain seq x y z
N MET A 1 10.49 7.82 -3.31
CA MET A 1 9.23 7.78 -2.53
C MET A 1 8.37 9.00 -2.74
N LYS A 2 8.67 10.19 -2.17
CA LYS A 2 7.77 11.37 -2.33
C LYS A 2 7.52 11.73 -3.80
N ARG A 3 8.58 11.70 -4.62
CA ARG A 3 8.48 11.88 -6.08
C ARG A 3 7.59 10.83 -6.75
N GLU A 4 7.84 9.54 -6.52
CA GLU A 4 7.04 8.44 -7.09
C GLU A 4 5.55 8.56 -6.76
N ILE A 5 5.19 8.94 -5.53
CA ILE A 5 3.77 9.05 -5.15
C ILE A 5 3.10 10.28 -5.78
N GLU A 6 3.85 11.37 -5.95
CA GLU A 6 3.38 12.53 -6.70
C GLU A 6 3.19 12.20 -8.19
N GLU A 7 4.08 11.40 -8.79
CA GLU A 7 3.97 10.92 -10.16
C GLU A 7 2.81 9.93 -10.35
N ASP A 8 2.67 8.94 -9.46
CA ASP A 8 1.65 7.89 -9.56
C ASP A 8 0.24 8.38 -9.20
N LEU A 9 0.11 9.21 -8.15
CA LEU A 9 -1.17 9.54 -7.53
C LEU A 9 -1.51 11.04 -7.52
N GLY A 10 -0.60 11.90 -7.99
CA GLY A 10 -0.83 13.34 -8.07
C GLY A 10 -0.98 14.03 -6.72
N ILE A 11 -0.45 13.43 -5.64
CA ILE A 11 -0.57 13.97 -4.28
C ILE A 11 0.79 14.26 -3.65
N ASN A 12 0.85 15.36 -2.89
CA ASN A 12 1.99 15.65 -2.03
C ASN A 12 1.75 15.05 -0.63
N ILE A 13 2.65 14.17 -0.20
CA ILE A 13 2.56 13.52 1.11
C ILE A 13 3.43 14.25 2.12
N SER A 14 2.78 14.85 3.12
CA SER A 14 3.45 15.39 4.30
C SER A 14 3.79 14.28 5.31
N ASP A 15 2.85 13.36 5.56
CA ASP A 15 2.91 12.44 6.71
C ASP A 15 2.68 10.97 6.31
N CYS A 16 3.77 10.25 6.11
CA CYS A 16 3.78 8.80 6.00
C CYS A 16 4.68 8.19 7.08
N SER A 17 4.35 6.99 7.53
CA SER A 17 5.15 6.25 8.51
C SER A 17 5.81 5.04 7.84
N LEU A 18 7.08 4.77 8.15
CA LEU A 18 7.73 3.53 7.73
C LEU A 18 6.99 2.34 8.36
N PHE A 19 6.55 1.40 7.54
CA PHE A 19 5.94 0.16 7.99
C PHE A 19 7.00 -0.90 8.27
N THR A 20 7.82 -1.21 7.25
CA THR A 20 8.89 -2.19 7.36
C THR A 20 9.83 -2.11 6.15
N HIS A 21 10.96 -2.79 6.29
CA HIS A 21 11.93 -3.05 5.24
C HIS A 21 11.83 -4.51 4.80
N TYR A 22 11.91 -4.77 3.50
CA TYR A 22 12.00 -6.11 2.92
C TYR A 22 13.22 -6.24 2.03
N GLU A 23 13.93 -7.36 2.17
CA GLU A 23 14.98 -7.78 1.25
C GLU A 23 14.51 -9.02 0.51
N PHE A 24 14.28 -8.90 -0.79
CA PHE A 24 13.98 -9.99 -1.70
C PHE A 24 15.19 -10.29 -2.58
N TYR A 25 15.17 -11.43 -3.27
CA TYR A 25 16.24 -11.76 -4.20
C TYR A 25 16.28 -10.73 -5.35
N GLY A 26 17.29 -9.87 -5.33
CA GLY A 26 17.51 -8.83 -6.35
C GLY A 26 16.70 -7.54 -6.16
N SER A 27 15.94 -7.39 -5.07
CA SER A 27 15.26 -6.13 -4.77
C SER A 27 15.18 -5.83 -3.27
N VAL A 28 15.22 -4.54 -2.95
CA VAL A 28 15.05 -4.04 -1.58
C VAL A 28 13.86 -3.09 -1.60
N LYS A 29 12.92 -3.29 -0.67
CA LYS A 29 11.66 -2.53 -0.62
C LYS A 29 11.45 -1.92 0.76
N ASP A 30 11.52 -0.59 0.82
CA ASP A 30 11.03 0.18 1.95
C ASP A 30 9.55 0.46 1.78
N VAL A 31 8.72 -0.07 2.68
CA VAL A 31 7.25 0.05 2.62
C VAL A 31 6.78 1.08 3.63
N PHE A 32 5.96 2.02 3.17
CA PHE A 32 5.42 3.11 3.97
C PHE A 32 3.89 3.04 4.03
N MET A 33 3.32 3.52 5.12
CA MET A 33 1.89 3.67 5.33
C MET A 33 1.48 5.13 5.27
N LEU A 34 0.37 5.36 4.60
CA LEU A 34 -0.35 6.63 4.60
C LEU A 34 -1.77 6.38 5.11
N ALA A 35 -2.16 7.07 6.18
CA ALA A 35 -3.55 7.10 6.61
C ALA A 35 -4.32 8.05 5.69
N VAL A 36 -5.38 7.55 5.04
CA VAL A 36 -6.17 8.31 4.08
C VAL A 36 -7.62 8.43 4.53
N GLN A 37 -8.30 9.49 4.09
CA GLN A 37 -9.74 9.66 4.31
C GLN A 37 -10.54 8.66 3.46
N LYS A 38 -11.77 8.36 3.88
CA LYS A 38 -12.63 7.37 3.19
C LYS A 38 -12.91 7.71 1.73
N ASP A 39 -12.92 9.00 1.40
CA ASP A 39 -13.17 9.53 0.05
C ASP A 39 -11.88 9.79 -0.74
N PHE A 40 -10.73 9.34 -0.25
CA PHE A 40 -9.42 9.54 -0.90
C PHE A 40 -9.40 9.14 -2.38
N GLY A 41 -10.06 8.02 -2.73
CA GLY A 41 -10.15 7.57 -4.12
C GLY A 41 -10.81 8.56 -5.08
N GLN A 42 -11.66 9.47 -4.58
CA GLN A 42 -12.31 10.51 -5.37
C GLN A 42 -11.42 11.75 -5.56
N ARG A 43 -10.32 11.85 -4.80
CA ARG A 43 -9.44 13.02 -4.74
C ARG A 43 -8.08 12.79 -5.41
N ILE A 44 -7.73 11.54 -5.69
CA ILE A 44 -6.50 11.21 -6.41
C ILE A 44 -6.71 11.22 -7.92
N VAL A 45 -5.66 11.59 -8.64
CA VAL A 45 -5.59 11.45 -10.09
C VAL A 45 -4.47 10.45 -10.36
N VAL A 46 -4.80 9.34 -11.03
CA VAL A 46 -3.79 8.35 -11.43
C VAL A 46 -2.94 8.98 -12.52
N GLY A 47 -1.68 9.28 -12.21
CA GLY A 47 -0.72 9.90 -13.14
C GLY A 47 -0.01 8.86 -14.01
N GLU A 48 0.39 7.74 -13.41
CA GLU A 48 0.92 6.57 -14.12
C GLU A 48 0.09 5.31 -13.81
N GLY A 49 -0.15 4.48 -14.84
CA GLY A 49 -1.02 3.29 -14.76
C GLY A 49 -2.41 3.47 -15.37
N GLN A 50 -3.27 2.45 -15.26
CA GLN A 50 -4.62 2.47 -15.85
C GLN A 50 -5.71 2.83 -14.84
N TYR A 51 -5.60 2.36 -13.59
CA TYR A 51 -6.56 2.60 -12.52
C TYR A 51 -5.96 2.25 -11.15
N GLY A 52 -6.55 2.79 -10.09
CA GLY A 52 -6.35 2.34 -8.71
C GLY A 52 -7.58 1.59 -8.19
N LYS A 53 -7.38 0.62 -7.30
CA LYS A 53 -8.47 -0.13 -6.67
C LYS A 53 -8.22 -0.28 -5.18
N PHE A 54 -9.26 -0.09 -4.38
CA PHE A 54 -9.23 -0.48 -2.97
C PHE A 54 -9.51 -1.97 -2.86
N PHE A 55 -8.76 -2.63 -1.99
CA PHE A 55 -8.91 -4.06 -1.74
C PHE A 55 -9.13 -4.30 -0.25
N SER A 56 -10.05 -5.20 0.06
CA SER A 56 -10.08 -5.92 1.33
C SER A 56 -8.96 -6.96 1.38
N GLU A 57 -8.64 -7.44 2.58
CA GLU A 57 -7.65 -8.50 2.78
C GLU A 57 -7.94 -9.74 1.93
N ALA A 58 -9.20 -10.17 1.86
CA ALA A 58 -9.60 -11.31 1.05
C ALA A 58 -9.39 -11.08 -0.46
N GLU A 59 -9.68 -9.86 -0.94
CA GLU A 59 -9.52 -9.52 -2.36
C GLU A 59 -8.05 -9.50 -2.78
N VAL A 60 -7.14 -9.02 -1.92
CA VAL A 60 -5.69 -9.01 -2.22
C VAL A 60 -5.16 -10.42 -2.50
N VAL A 61 -5.60 -11.42 -1.74
CA VAL A 61 -5.14 -12.81 -1.92
C VAL A 61 -5.53 -13.35 -3.30
N SER A 62 -6.73 -12.99 -3.77
CA SER A 62 -7.28 -13.43 -5.05
C SER A 62 -6.85 -12.59 -6.26
N GLU A 63 -6.25 -11.42 -6.05
CA GLU A 63 -5.91 -10.49 -7.13
C GLU A 63 -4.74 -11.03 -7.97
N THR A 64 -4.98 -11.24 -9.26
CA THR A 64 -3.99 -11.81 -10.17
C THR A 64 -2.95 -10.80 -10.63
N ASN A 65 -3.27 -9.51 -10.57
CA ASN A 65 -2.39 -8.44 -11.03
C ASN A 65 -1.36 -7.97 -9.99
N ILE A 66 -1.31 -8.60 -8.82
CA ILE A 66 -0.27 -8.36 -7.81
C ILE A 66 0.81 -9.43 -7.96
N TYR A 67 2.06 -8.99 -8.17
CA TYR A 67 3.22 -9.86 -8.22
C TYR A 67 3.33 -10.72 -6.97
N HIS A 68 3.77 -11.97 -7.13
CA HIS A 68 3.76 -12.94 -6.04
C HIS A 68 4.57 -12.46 -4.81
N GLU A 69 5.74 -11.86 -5.04
CA GLU A 69 6.58 -11.30 -3.97
C GLU A 69 5.89 -10.16 -3.22
N ASP A 70 5.10 -9.32 -3.90
CA ASP A 70 4.45 -8.18 -3.28
C ASP A 70 3.27 -8.57 -2.39
N ARG A 71 2.69 -9.77 -2.57
CA ARG A 71 1.58 -10.26 -1.75
C ARG A 71 1.95 -10.46 -0.28
N VAL A 72 3.25 -10.64 0.02
CA VAL A 72 3.71 -10.74 1.41
C VAL A 72 3.48 -9.42 2.17
N ILE A 73 3.55 -8.30 1.46
CA ILE A 73 3.48 -6.96 2.07
C ILE A 73 2.07 -6.72 2.66
N PRO A 74 0.97 -6.85 1.88
CA PRO A 74 -0.38 -6.75 2.44
C PRO A 74 -0.68 -7.80 3.50
N ALA A 75 -0.23 -9.05 3.33
CA ALA A 75 -0.47 -10.12 4.31
C ALA A 75 0.14 -9.76 5.68
N ASN A 76 1.38 -9.29 5.69
CA ASN A 76 2.03 -8.80 6.91
C ASN A 76 1.36 -7.55 7.47
N PHE A 77 0.93 -6.63 6.61
CA PHE A 77 0.18 -5.43 7.02
C PHE A 77 -1.10 -5.79 7.75
N PHE A 78 -1.97 -6.62 7.16
CA PHE A 78 -3.22 -7.04 7.80
C PHE A 78 -2.96 -7.87 9.08
N GLY A 79 -1.93 -8.73 9.06
CA GLY A 79 -1.51 -9.47 10.25
C GLY A 79 -1.11 -8.54 11.42
N LYS A 80 -0.30 -7.52 11.14
CA LYS A 80 0.10 -6.52 12.15
C LYS A 80 -1.09 -5.73 12.66
N MET A 81 -1.95 -5.25 11.77
CA MET A 81 -3.14 -4.47 12.15
C MET A 81 -4.14 -5.26 13.01
N LYS A 82 -4.19 -6.59 12.88
CA LYS A 82 -4.99 -7.48 13.75
C LYS A 82 -4.34 -7.66 15.12
N TYR A 83 -3.02 -7.77 15.19
CA TYR A 83 -2.29 -7.94 16.45
C TYR A 83 -2.28 -6.65 17.29
N ASP A 84 -2.11 -5.50 16.64
CA ASP A 84 -2.07 -4.19 17.29
C ASP A 84 -3.46 -3.69 17.72
N LYS A 85 -4.54 -4.38 17.29
CA LYS A 85 -5.90 -4.19 17.81
C LYS A 85 -6.27 -5.35 18.74
N PRO A 86 -5.85 -5.35 20.02
CA PRO A 86 -6.38 -6.32 20.97
C PRO A 86 -7.86 -6.01 21.16
N HIS A 87 -8.72 -6.89 20.63
CA HIS A 87 -10.16 -7.04 20.91
C HIS A 87 -10.89 -5.75 21.32
N LEU A 88 -11.43 -5.04 20.33
CA LEU A 88 -12.64 -4.23 20.54
C LEU A 88 -13.88 -5.14 20.47
#